data_AF-A0A1M2ZY45-F1
#
_entry.id   AF-A0A1M2ZY45-F1
#
_cell.length_a   1.000
_cell.length_b   1.000
_cell.length_c   1.000
_cell.angle_alpha   90.00
_cell.angle_beta   90.00
_cell.angle_gamma   90.00
#
_symmetry.space_group_name_H-M   'P 1'
#
loop_
_entity.id
_entity.type
_entity.pdbx_description
1 polymer ?
#
loop_
_entity_poly.entity_id
_entity_poly.type
_entity_poly.pdbx_seq_one_letter_code
_entity_poly.pdbx_strand_id
1 'polypeptide(L)'
;MHADQRIQRGYPWGPDAWTVEKVQEKLEAFIFEQEASGFCKWKLSLEDGTFVGRAGWSRWSNEELEIGYAIKPDFQGRGYALEASRTLIGWANQNRAERLIGFALLSNAASRRILERSGMSYDYDEEVHGAVHAFYSVR
;
A
#
# COMPACT_ATOMS: atom_id res chain seq x y z
N MET A 1 8.59 12.06 1.06
CA MET A 1 7.17 11.69 1.24
C MET A 1 6.88 11.26 2.67
N HIS A 2 7.51 10.19 3.18
CA HIS A 2 7.21 9.67 4.52
C HIS A 2 7.69 10.53 5.71
N ALA A 3 8.52 11.55 5.45
CA ALA A 3 8.81 12.61 6.42
C ALA A 3 7.64 13.60 6.61
N ASP A 4 6.59 13.54 5.77
CA ASP A 4 5.38 14.36 5.91
C ASP A 4 4.38 13.65 6.85
N GLN A 5 4.09 14.25 8.00
CA GLN A 5 3.19 13.69 9.00
C GLN A 5 1.77 13.47 8.47
N ARG A 6 1.32 14.23 7.45
CA ARG A 6 0.00 14.04 6.83
C ARG A 6 -0.13 12.65 6.17
N ILE A 7 0.98 12.07 5.73
CA ILE A 7 1.02 10.71 5.18
C ILE A 7 0.93 9.67 6.30
N GLN A 8 1.57 9.93 7.43
CA GLN A 8 1.68 8.97 8.53
C GLN A 8 0.40 8.84 9.35
N ARG A 9 -0.44 9.88 9.39
CA ARG A 9 -1.76 9.82 10.07
C ARG A 9 -2.66 8.68 9.59
N GLY A 10 -2.50 8.25 8.33
CA GLY A 10 -3.24 7.11 7.77
C GLY A 10 -2.45 5.81 7.74
N TYR A 11 -1.24 5.80 8.30
CA TYR A 11 -0.29 4.70 8.16
C TYR A 11 -0.50 3.67 9.29
N PRO A 12 -0.65 2.38 8.95
CA PRO A 12 -0.90 1.29 9.91
C PRO A 12 0.10 1.17 11.06
N TRP A 13 1.33 1.68 10.85
CA TRP A 13 2.49 1.40 11.71
C TRP A 13 2.89 2.57 12.61
N GLY A 14 2.02 3.58 12.74
CA GLY A 14 2.20 4.71 13.64
C GLY A 14 2.18 6.07 12.95
N PRO A 15 1.89 7.14 13.71
CA PRO A 15 1.63 8.48 13.18
C PRO A 15 2.88 9.32 12.92
N ASP A 16 4.06 8.82 13.32
CA ASP A 16 5.29 9.61 13.31
C ASP A 16 5.93 9.65 11.92
N ALA A 17 6.37 10.86 11.56
CA ALA A 17 7.19 11.09 10.38
C ALA A 17 8.43 10.20 10.42
N TRP A 18 8.74 9.55 9.30
CA TRP A 18 9.95 8.76 9.21
C TRP A 18 11.18 9.67 9.14
N THR A 19 12.21 9.32 9.91
CA THR A 19 13.53 9.93 9.79
C THR A 19 14.18 9.56 8.46
N VAL A 20 15.26 10.24 8.09
CA VAL A 20 16.01 9.92 6.87
C VAL A 20 16.53 8.50 6.92
N GLU A 21 17.05 8.07 8.07
CA GLU A 21 17.57 6.72 8.32
C GLU A 21 16.46 5.69 8.12
N LYS A 22 15.24 5.94 8.64
CA LYS A 22 14.11 5.03 8.44
C LYS A 22 13.65 4.96 6.99
N VAL A 23 13.70 6.09 6.27
CA VAL A 23 13.40 6.11 4.83
C VAL A 23 14.44 5.30 4.05
N GLN A 24 15.72 5.41 4.39
CA GLN A 24 16.80 4.62 3.78
C GLN A 24 16.62 3.13 4.03
N GLU A 25 16.40 2.73 5.29
CA GLU A 25 16.10 1.34 5.67
C GLU A 25 14.92 0.77 4.86
N LYS A 26 13.83 1.53 4.73
CA LYS A 26 12.66 1.09 3.97
C LYS A 26 12.90 1.03 2.47
N LEU A 27 13.68 1.94 1.92
CA LEU A 27 14.06 1.91 0.51
C LEU A 27 14.92 0.68 0.20
N GLU A 28 15.92 0.39 1.04
CA GLU A 28 16.76 -0.80 0.92
C GLU A 28 15.93 -2.08 1.00
N ALA A 29 14.97 -2.15 1.93
CA ALA A 29 14.04 -3.28 2.00
C ALA A 29 13.20 -3.45 0.72
N PHE A 30 12.71 -2.36 0.12
CA PHE A 30 11.98 -2.44 -1.15
C PHE A 30 12.85 -2.85 -2.34
N ILE A 31 14.12 -2.41 -2.36
CA ILE A 31 15.08 -2.86 -3.39
C ILE A 31 15.34 -4.36 -3.24
N PHE A 32 15.58 -4.81 -2.01
CA PHE A 32 15.79 -6.23 -1.73
C PHE A 32 14.57 -7.09 -2.10
N GLU A 33 13.35 -6.68 -1.73
CA GLU A 33 12.11 -7.39 -2.13
C GLU A 33 11.99 -7.50 -3.66
N GLN A 34 12.29 -6.40 -4.37
CA GLN A 34 12.26 -6.38 -5.83
C GLN A 34 13.25 -7.38 -6.43
N GLU A 35 14.48 -7.42 -5.93
CA GLU A 35 15.52 -8.34 -6.42
C GLU A 35 15.18 -9.81 -6.12
N ALA A 36 14.62 -10.08 -4.93
CA ALA A 36 14.32 -11.44 -4.48
C ALA A 36 13.04 -12.02 -5.12
N SER A 37 12.01 -11.20 -5.32
CA SER A 37 10.66 -11.68 -5.68
C SER A 37 10.10 -11.08 -6.97
N GLY A 38 10.80 -10.10 -7.55
CA GLY A 38 10.34 -9.36 -8.73
C GLY A 38 9.27 -8.31 -8.42
N PHE A 39 8.96 -8.04 -7.15
CA PHE A 39 8.00 -7.03 -6.74
C PHE A 39 8.37 -6.32 -5.44
N CYS A 40 7.89 -5.08 -5.30
CA CYS A 40 7.93 -4.33 -4.05
C CYS A 40 6.87 -3.20 -4.10
N LYS A 41 6.94 -2.25 -3.17
CA LYS A 41 6.20 -0.98 -3.23
C LYS A 41 6.94 0.03 -4.12
N TRP A 42 6.70 -0.02 -5.42
CA TRP A 42 7.35 0.83 -6.41
C TRP A 42 7.04 2.31 -6.29
N LYS A 43 7.96 3.13 -6.79
CA LYS A 43 7.75 4.56 -7.06
C LYS A 43 6.61 4.74 -8.07
N LEU A 44 5.60 5.50 -7.70
CA LEU A 44 4.53 5.96 -8.60
C LEU A 44 4.87 7.36 -9.12
N SER A 45 4.92 7.50 -10.45
CA SER A 45 5.19 8.77 -11.13
C SER A 45 4.15 9.02 -12.22
N LEU A 46 3.87 10.29 -12.52
CA LEU A 46 3.12 10.67 -13.71
C LEU A 46 4.01 10.52 -14.96
N GLU A 47 3.41 10.65 -16.15
CA GLU A 47 4.11 10.56 -17.44
C GLU A 47 5.24 11.59 -17.58
N ASP A 48 5.08 12.78 -16.98
CA ASP A 48 6.10 13.82 -16.94
C ASP A 48 7.25 13.56 -15.94
N GLY A 49 7.22 12.41 -15.25
CA GLY A 49 8.19 12.00 -14.25
C GLY A 49 7.92 12.52 -12.84
N THR A 50 6.87 13.30 -12.62
CA THR A 50 6.49 13.84 -11.31
C THR A 50 6.22 12.70 -10.33
N PHE A 51 6.98 12.65 -9.24
CA PHE A 51 6.80 11.67 -8.17
C PHE A 51 5.55 11.98 -7.33
N VAL A 52 4.58 11.05 -7.33
CA VAL A 52 3.29 11.22 -6.67
C VAL A 52 3.07 10.30 -5.48
N GLY A 53 3.81 9.20 -5.36
CA GLY A 53 3.62 8.26 -4.28
C GLY A 53 4.30 6.93 -4.49
N ARG A 54 3.85 5.90 -3.79
CA ARG A 54 4.25 4.52 -4.04
C ARG A 54 3.05 3.60 -4.04
N ALA A 55 3.14 2.50 -4.78
CA ALA A 55 2.15 1.43 -4.77
C ALA A 55 2.81 0.11 -5.18
N GLY A 56 2.27 -1.00 -4.70
CA GLY A 56 2.74 -2.34 -5.10
C GLY A 56 2.41 -3.38 -4.04
N TRP A 57 3.18 -4.45 -4.03
CA TRP A 57 3.01 -5.56 -3.12
C TRP A 57 4.17 -5.71 -2.14
N SER A 58 3.88 -6.24 -0.97
CA SER A 58 4.88 -6.82 -0.07
C SER A 58 4.39 -8.21 0.35
N ARG A 59 5.32 -9.12 0.63
CA ARG A 59 4.99 -10.48 1.06
C ARG A 59 4.40 -10.40 2.48
N TRP A 60 3.18 -10.91 2.66
CA TRP A 60 2.55 -11.01 3.99
C TRP A 60 2.76 -12.39 4.59
N SER A 61 2.53 -13.43 3.80
CA SER A 61 2.79 -14.82 4.14
C SER A 61 3.23 -15.58 2.90
N ASN A 62 3.56 -16.87 3.02
CA ASN A 62 3.92 -17.69 1.86
C ASN A 62 2.82 -17.76 0.79
N GLU A 63 1.56 -17.56 1.19
CA GLU A 63 0.39 -17.68 0.31
C GLU A 63 -0.25 -16.33 -0.02
N GLU A 64 0.17 -15.24 0.64
CA GLU A 64 -0.49 -13.94 0.55
C GLU A 64 0.46 -12.79 0.21
N LEU A 65 0.00 -11.92 -0.69
CA LEU A 65 0.62 -10.64 -1.00
C LEU A 65 -0.25 -9.50 -0.50
N GLU A 66 0.35 -8.59 0.27
CA GLU A 66 -0.32 -7.37 0.70
C GLU A 66 -0.18 -6.27 -0.35
N ILE A 67 -1.30 -5.76 -0.85
CA ILE A 67 -1.34 -4.54 -1.66
C ILE A 67 -1.38 -3.31 -0.78
N GLY A 68 -0.54 -2.33 -1.11
CA GLY A 68 -0.36 -1.15 -0.29
C GLY A 68 0.10 0.02 -1.13
N TYR A 69 -0.38 1.21 -0.78
CA TYR A 69 -0.13 2.45 -1.49
C TYR A 69 -0.05 3.64 -0.54
N ALA A 70 0.68 4.67 -0.95
CA ALA A 70 0.72 5.95 -0.26
C ALA A 70 0.89 7.06 -1.31
N ILE A 71 -0.02 8.04 -1.31
CA ILE A 71 -0.03 9.16 -2.26
C ILE A 71 0.30 10.44 -1.52
N LYS A 72 1.23 11.23 -2.05
CA LYS A 72 1.61 12.55 -1.52
C LYS A 72 0.37 13.44 -1.36
N PRO A 73 0.27 14.27 -0.31
CA PRO A 73 -0.98 14.98 0.01
C PRO A 73 -1.51 15.83 -1.14
N ASP A 74 -0.63 16.51 -1.88
CA ASP A 74 -1.01 17.40 -2.99
C ASP A 74 -1.63 16.67 -4.20
N PHE A 75 -1.51 15.34 -4.24
CA PHE A 75 -2.02 14.46 -5.29
C PHE A 75 -3.17 13.55 -4.82
N GLN A 76 -3.55 13.64 -3.54
CA GLN A 76 -4.71 12.91 -3.01
C GLN A 76 -6.02 13.46 -3.59
N GLY A 77 -7.08 12.65 -3.57
CA GLY A 77 -8.39 13.04 -4.12
C GLY A 77 -8.48 13.03 -5.64
N ARG A 78 -7.38 12.75 -6.36
CA ARG A 78 -7.32 12.75 -7.83
C ARG A 78 -7.48 11.37 -8.49
N GLY A 79 -7.67 10.31 -7.69
CA GLY A 79 -7.91 8.95 -8.19
C GLY A 79 -6.67 8.05 -8.32
N TYR A 80 -5.45 8.58 -8.19
CA TYR A 80 -4.21 7.81 -8.42
C TYR A 80 -4.06 6.55 -7.56
N ALA A 81 -4.47 6.59 -6.28
CA ALA A 81 -4.43 5.40 -5.43
C ALA A 81 -5.35 4.29 -5.95
N LEU A 82 -6.55 4.65 -6.43
CA LEU A 82 -7.53 3.72 -6.96
C LEU A 82 -7.08 3.14 -8.29
N GLU A 83 -6.56 4.00 -9.17
CA GLU A 83 -6.00 3.59 -10.46
C GLU A 83 -4.85 2.60 -10.27
N ALA A 84 -3.86 2.95 -9.45
CA ALA A 84 -2.74 2.07 -9.13
C ALA A 84 -3.22 0.74 -8.53
N SER A 85 -4.16 0.77 -7.57
CA SER A 85 -4.66 -0.44 -6.92
C SER A 85 -5.38 -1.37 -7.89
N ARG A 86 -6.23 -0.84 -8.78
CA ARG A 86 -6.93 -1.63 -9.80
C ARG A 86 -5.97 -2.25 -10.80
N THR A 87 -4.98 -1.48 -11.26
CA THR A 87 -3.97 -1.98 -12.20
C THR A 87 -3.15 -3.11 -11.58
N LEU A 88 -2.72 -2.94 -10.34
CA LEU A 88 -2.00 -3.96 -9.60
C LEU A 88 -2.88 -5.22 -9.41
N ILE A 89 -4.08 -5.10 -8.83
CA ILE A 89 -4.98 -6.25 -8.64
C ILE A 89 -5.25 -6.96 -9.97
N GLY A 90 -5.58 -6.21 -11.02
CA GLY A 90 -5.85 -6.78 -12.35
C GLY A 90 -4.66 -7.55 -12.92
N TRP A 91 -3.44 -7.04 -12.75
CA TRP A 91 -2.24 -7.74 -13.17
C TRP A 91 -1.99 -9.00 -12.34
N ALA A 92 -2.09 -8.90 -11.01
CA ALA A 92 -1.83 -10.03 -10.12
C ALA A 92 -2.83 -11.17 -10.33
N ASN A 93 -4.12 -10.88 -10.48
CA ASN A 93 -5.14 -11.88 -10.78
C ASN A 93 -4.88 -12.68 -12.07
N GLN A 94 -4.10 -12.12 -13.01
CA GLN A 94 -3.74 -12.78 -14.27
C GLN A 94 -2.38 -13.50 -14.22
N ASN A 95 -1.50 -13.11 -13.31
CA ASN A 95 -0.08 -13.48 -13.34
C ASN A 95 0.44 -14.12 -12.03
N ARG A 96 -0.36 -14.16 -10.98
CA ARG A 96 0.02 -14.65 -9.64
C ARG A 96 -1.00 -15.67 -9.16
N ALA A 97 -0.53 -16.60 -8.34
CA ALA A 97 -1.38 -17.59 -7.68
C ALA A 97 -1.66 -17.21 -6.22
N GLU A 98 -0.86 -16.31 -5.65
CA GLU A 98 -1.01 -15.84 -4.28
C GLU A 98 -2.29 -15.04 -4.10
N ARG A 99 -2.94 -15.24 -2.95
CA ARG A 99 -4.12 -14.45 -2.56
C ARG A 99 -3.69 -13.01 -2.28
N LEU A 100 -4.45 -12.05 -2.81
CA LEU A 100 -4.20 -10.65 -2.54
C LEU A 100 -5.00 -10.22 -1.31
N ILE A 101 -4.29 -9.63 -0.36
CA ILE A 101 -4.89 -8.98 0.80
C ILE A 101 -4.52 -7.50 0.82
N GLY A 102 -5.32 -6.71 1.51
CA GLY A 102 -5.03 -5.30 1.76
C GLY A 102 -5.71 -4.91 3.05
N PHE A 103 -5.09 -4.03 3.83
CA PHE A 103 -5.67 -3.61 5.09
C PHE A 103 -5.43 -2.13 5.35
N ALA A 104 -6.30 -1.56 6.17
CA ALA A 104 -6.21 -0.18 6.59
C ALA A 104 -6.71 -0.05 8.02
N LEU A 105 -6.19 0.94 8.75
CA LEU A 105 -6.76 1.34 10.05
C LEU A 105 -8.28 1.51 9.91
N LEU A 106 -9.04 1.01 10.88
CA LEU A 106 -10.50 1.10 10.85
C LEU A 106 -10.99 2.56 10.72
N SER A 107 -10.24 3.49 11.34
CA SER A 107 -10.45 4.94 11.27
C SER A 107 -10.09 5.56 9.91
N ASN A 108 -9.27 4.89 9.08
CA ASN A 108 -8.87 5.38 7.77
C ASN A 108 -9.90 5.02 6.68
N ALA A 109 -11.06 5.68 6.75
CA ALA A 109 -12.17 5.48 5.81
C ALA A 109 -11.78 5.71 4.34
N ALA A 110 -10.81 6.59 4.06
CA ALA A 110 -10.35 6.87 2.70
C ALA A 110 -9.64 5.65 2.08
N SER A 111 -8.74 5.01 2.83
CA SER A 111 -8.04 3.81 2.39
C SER A 111 -9.00 2.62 2.24
N ARG A 112 -9.90 2.41 3.22
CA ARG A 112 -10.94 1.36 3.14
C ARG A 112 -11.80 1.49 1.88
N ARG A 113 -12.26 2.71 1.57
CA ARG A 113 -13.04 2.98 0.36
C ARG A 113 -12.25 2.71 -0.93
N ILE A 114 -10.92 2.92 -0.93
CA ILE A 114 -10.09 2.59 -2.09
C ILE A 114 -10.00 1.08 -2.28
N LEU A 115 -9.75 0.31 -1.19
CA LEU A 115 -9.69 -1.16 -1.23
C LEU A 115 -11.01 -1.76 -1.77
N GLU A 116 -12.15 -1.28 -1.26
CA GLU A 116 -13.47 -1.69 -1.75
C GLU A 116 -13.66 -1.34 -3.24
N ARG A 117 -13.35 -0.09 -3.64
CA ARG A 117 -13.53 0.36 -5.03
C ARG A 117 -12.54 -0.28 -6.00
N SER A 118 -11.42 -0.81 -5.51
CA SER A 118 -10.47 -1.57 -6.32
C SER A 118 -10.90 -3.01 -6.54
N GLY A 119 -12.04 -3.43 -5.98
CA GLY A 119 -12.63 -4.77 -6.17
C GLY A 119 -12.31 -5.74 -5.05
N MET A 120 -11.72 -5.27 -3.95
CA MET A 120 -11.49 -6.12 -2.77
C MET A 120 -12.75 -6.17 -1.91
N SER A 121 -12.98 -7.30 -1.26
CA SER A 121 -14.08 -7.50 -0.33
C SER A 121 -13.55 -7.44 1.10
N TYR A 122 -14.32 -6.84 2.00
CA TYR A 122 -14.02 -6.89 3.43
C TYR A 122 -14.05 -8.34 3.93
N ASP A 123 -13.07 -8.71 4.76
CA ASP A 123 -12.98 -10.03 5.37
C ASP A 123 -13.27 -9.96 6.88
N TYR A 124 -12.40 -9.30 7.64
CA TYR A 124 -12.45 -9.21 9.11
C TYR A 124 -11.70 -7.99 9.63
N ASP A 125 -11.92 -7.68 10.91
CA ASP A 125 -11.13 -6.70 11.66
C ASP A 125 -10.12 -7.44 12.57
N GLU A 126 -8.88 -6.96 12.63
CA GLU A 126 -7.84 -7.53 13.50
C GLU A 126 -6.97 -6.42 14.12
N GLU A 127 -6.59 -6.62 15.39
CA GLU A 127 -5.65 -5.73 16.07
C GLU A 127 -4.22 -6.08 15.68
N VAL A 128 -3.54 -5.13 15.05
CA VAL A 128 -2.17 -5.27 14.57
C VAL A 128 -1.38 -4.07 15.09
N HIS A 129 -0.35 -4.33 15.89
CA HIS A 129 0.49 -3.29 16.54
C HIS A 129 -0.30 -2.24 17.33
N GLY A 130 -1.31 -2.67 18.09
CA GLY A 130 -2.07 -1.80 19.00
C GLY A 130 -3.12 -0.93 18.30
N ALA A 131 -3.45 -1.22 17.04
CA ALA A 131 -4.54 -0.58 16.33
C ALA A 131 -5.36 -1.60 15.54
N VAL A 132 -6.67 -1.39 15.49
CA VAL A 132 -7.59 -2.25 14.73
C VAL A 132 -7.55 -1.88 13.25
N HIS A 133 -7.33 -2.89 12.42
CA HIS A 133 -7.27 -2.80 10.98
C HIS A 133 -8.41 -3.61 10.36
N ALA A 134 -9.08 -3.03 9.37
CA ALA A 134 -9.99 -3.77 8.52
C ALA A 134 -9.19 -4.43 7.39
N PHE A 135 -9.29 -5.76 7.30
CA PHE A 135 -8.68 -6.58 6.27
C PHE A 135 -9.66 -6.81 5.12
N TYR A 136 -9.11 -6.83 3.92
CA TYR A 136 -9.80 -7.02 2.66
C TYR A 136 -9.04 -8.05 1.84
N SER A 137 -9.75 -8.79 0.98
CA SER A 137 -9.11 -9.69 0.03
C SER A 137 -9.76 -9.70 -1.35
N VAL A 138 -9.02 -10.21 -2.32
CA VAL A 138 -9.48 -10.52 -3.67
C VAL A 138 -8.70 -11.72 -4.20
N ARG A 139 -9.34 -12.50 -5.08
CA ARG A 139 -8.71 -13.59 -5.84
C ARG A 139 -8.20 -13.09 -7.17
#